data_AF-A0A7S3T061-F1
#
_entry.id   AF-A0A7S3T061-F1
#
_cell.length_a   1.000
_cell.length_b   1.000
_cell.length_c   1.000
_cell.angle_alpha   90.00
_cell.angle_beta   90.00
_cell.angle_gamma   90.00
#
_symmetry.space_group_name_H-M   'P 1'
#
loop_
_entity.id
_entity.type
_entity.pdbx_description
1 polymer ?
#
loop_
_entity_poly.entity_id
_entity_poly.type
_entity_poly.pdbx_seq_one_letter_code
_entity_poly.pdbx_strand_id
1 'polypeptide(L)'
;CLEVYNEEVRDLLAPPPKGGEPAKLKLQDLAGVVCVQGLKSTRVATAEEVAPLLAAAQRVRSTASTKMNDRSSRSHYVFRMRIRRREGEGGECRESELYLVDLAGSERVKESGVSGEQMVEARAINKSLSSLGDVVAALASGAKHVPFRNSKLTHLMQNALSGSSKTLMFVNISPLAKHYNESVSS
;
A
#
# COMPACT_ATOMS: atom_id res chain seq x y z
N CYS A 1 -7.77 -5.15 3.94
CA CYS A 1 -6.75 -4.14 4.28
C CYS A 1 -5.42 -4.85 4.41
N LEU A 2 -4.34 -4.25 3.95
CA LEU A 2 -2.99 -4.80 4.08
C LEU A 2 -1.99 -3.67 4.33
N GLU A 3 -0.79 -4.01 4.75
CA GLU A 3 0.35 -3.09 4.70
C GLU A 3 1.50 -3.67 3.88
N VAL A 4 2.33 -2.78 3.34
CA VAL A 4 3.65 -3.10 2.82
C VAL A 4 4.68 -2.51 3.77
N TYR A 5 5.41 -3.39 4.46
CA TYR A 5 6.43 -3.02 5.42
C TYR A 5 7.69 -3.82 5.14
N ASN A 6 8.83 -3.14 4.99
CA ASN A 6 10.11 -3.77 4.67
C ASN A 6 10.06 -4.75 3.47
N GLU A 7 9.39 -4.35 2.38
CA GLU A 7 9.17 -5.18 1.19
C GLU A 7 8.42 -6.51 1.46
N GLU A 8 7.65 -6.56 2.54
CA GLU A 8 6.74 -7.65 2.87
C GLU A 8 5.30 -7.16 2.87
N VAL A 9 4.41 -7.95 2.27
CA VAL A 9 2.96 -7.71 2.28
C VAL A 9 2.35 -8.42 3.46
N ARG A 10 1.52 -7.74 4.26
CA ARG A 10 0.94 -8.28 5.49
C ARG A 10 -0.55 -8.05 5.58
N ASP A 11 -1.30 -9.06 6.02
CA ASP A 11 -2.75 -8.94 6.24
C ASP A 11 -3.06 -8.19 7.53
N LEU A 12 -3.86 -7.13 7.46
CA LEU A 12 -4.28 -6.36 8.65
C LEU A 12 -5.67 -6.74 9.17
N LEU A 13 -6.42 -7.58 8.45
CA LEU A 13 -7.75 -8.07 8.85
C LEU A 13 -7.71 -9.48 9.44
N ALA A 14 -6.66 -10.24 9.15
CA ALA A 14 -6.40 -11.51 9.81
C ALA A 14 -5.88 -11.25 11.23
N PRO A 15 -6.45 -11.91 12.26
CA PRO A 15 -5.89 -11.79 13.60
C PRO A 15 -4.45 -12.30 13.58
N PRO A 16 -3.48 -11.53 14.13
CA PRO A 16 -2.12 -12.05 14.26
C PRO A 16 -2.12 -13.27 15.19
N PRO A 17 -1.15 -14.18 15.05
CA PRO A 17 -0.89 -15.21 16.07
C PRO A 17 -0.73 -14.55 17.45
N LYS A 18 -1.08 -15.25 18.54
CA LYS A 18 -0.94 -14.69 19.90
C LYS A 18 0.48 -14.16 20.13
N GLY A 19 0.64 -12.84 20.25
CA GLY A 19 1.93 -12.17 20.43
C GLY A 19 2.85 -12.12 19.20
N GLY A 20 2.35 -12.48 18.02
CA GLY A 20 3.11 -12.54 16.78
C GLY A 20 2.83 -11.38 15.82
N GLU A 21 3.63 -11.31 14.76
CA GLU A 21 3.41 -10.36 13.67
C GLU A 21 2.28 -10.80 12.73
N PRO A 22 1.66 -9.86 11.97
CA PRO A 22 0.65 -10.23 10.98
C PRO A 22 1.22 -11.15 9.89
N ALA A 23 0.37 -12.02 9.33
CA ALA A 23 0.80 -13.03 8.36
C ALA A 23 1.38 -12.39 7.09
N LYS A 24 2.56 -12.86 6.69
CA LYS A 24 3.20 -12.47 5.42
C LYS A 24 2.48 -13.12 4.25
N LEU A 25 2.14 -12.32 3.25
CA LEU A 25 1.40 -12.75 2.06
C LEU A 25 2.30 -12.70 0.82
N LYS A 26 1.96 -13.54 -0.17
CA LYS A 26 2.66 -13.59 -1.47
C LYS A 26 1.82 -12.89 -2.54
N LEU A 27 2.48 -12.11 -3.38
CA LEU A 27 1.92 -11.59 -4.62
C LEU A 27 2.04 -12.63 -5.72
N GLN A 28 0.99 -12.80 -6.52
CA GLN A 28 0.94 -13.72 -7.65
C GLN A 28 0.34 -13.02 -8.86
N ASP A 29 0.94 -13.20 -10.03
CA ASP A 29 0.37 -12.77 -11.30
C ASP A 29 -0.52 -13.89 -11.86
N LEU A 30 -1.79 -13.60 -12.06
CA LEU A 30 -2.76 -14.51 -12.67
C LEU A 30 -3.36 -13.82 -13.91
N ALA A 31 -2.96 -14.30 -15.10
CA ALA A 31 -3.41 -13.75 -16.37
C ALA A 31 -3.25 -12.22 -16.50
N GLY A 32 -2.13 -11.67 -16.00
CA GLY A 32 -1.85 -10.23 -16.04
C GLY A 32 -2.47 -9.42 -14.88
N VAL A 33 -3.26 -10.07 -14.02
CA VAL A 33 -3.85 -9.45 -12.82
C VAL A 33 -3.05 -9.83 -11.59
N VAL A 34 -2.65 -8.84 -10.79
CA VAL A 34 -1.92 -9.06 -9.54
C VAL A 34 -2.91 -9.45 -8.43
N CYS A 35 -2.64 -10.59 -7.81
CA CYS A 35 -3.42 -11.14 -6.71
C CYS A 35 -2.55 -11.29 -5.46
N VAL A 36 -3.18 -11.18 -4.28
CA VAL A 36 -2.53 -11.40 -2.99
C VAL A 36 -3.05 -12.72 -2.42
N GLN A 37 -2.20 -13.74 -2.39
CA GLN A 37 -2.60 -15.08 -1.93
C GLN A 37 -2.82 -15.07 -0.42
N GLY A 38 -3.96 -15.61 0.02
CA GLY A 38 -4.30 -15.72 1.44
C GLY A 38 -4.80 -14.43 2.09
N LEU A 39 -4.99 -13.34 1.32
CA LEU A 39 -5.52 -12.08 1.85
C LEU A 39 -6.99 -12.25 2.26
N LYS A 40 -7.26 -12.03 3.55
CA LYS A 40 -8.61 -12.07 4.09
C LYS A 40 -9.46 -10.95 3.49
N SER A 41 -10.64 -11.34 3.00
CA SER A 41 -11.65 -10.44 2.47
C SER A 41 -12.93 -10.61 3.25
N THR A 42 -13.50 -9.51 3.73
CA THR A 42 -14.77 -9.49 4.46
C THR A 42 -15.84 -8.89 3.55
N ARG A 43 -16.95 -9.60 3.36
CA ARG A 43 -18.12 -9.03 2.67
C ARG A 43 -18.78 -8.03 3.61
N VAL A 44 -19.11 -6.86 3.07
CA VAL A 44 -19.87 -5.83 3.78
C VAL A 44 -21.15 -5.52 3.01
N ALA A 45 -22.22 -5.22 3.73
CA ALA A 45 -23.52 -4.85 3.16
C ALA A 45 -23.80 -3.35 3.24
N THR A 46 -23.23 -2.66 4.24
CA THR A 46 -23.44 -1.22 4.45
C THR A 46 -22.13 -0.48 4.69
N ALA A 47 -22.17 0.86 4.59
CA ALA A 47 -20.99 1.70 4.81
C ALA A 47 -20.54 1.65 6.29
N GLU A 48 -21.48 1.50 7.22
CA GLU A 48 -21.23 1.43 8.65
C GLU A 48 -20.40 0.19 9.04
N GLU A 49 -20.49 -0.90 8.27
CA GLU A 49 -19.68 -2.10 8.48
C GLU A 49 -18.20 -1.91 8.09
N VAL A 50 -17.89 -0.90 7.28
CA VAL A 50 -16.51 -0.63 6.82
C VAL A 50 -15.67 0.01 7.93
N ALA A 51 -16.23 0.96 8.68
CA ALA A 51 -15.48 1.71 9.70
C ALA A 51 -14.85 0.82 10.80
N PRO A 52 -15.57 -0.18 11.38
CA PRO A 52 -14.97 -1.13 12.31
C PRO A 52 -13.82 -1.95 11.74
N LEU A 53 -13.88 -2.31 10.44
CA LEU A 53 -12.82 -3.05 9.75
C LEU A 53 -11.57 -2.19 9.57
N LEU A 54 -11.74 -0.92 9.21
CA LEU A 54 -10.64 0.06 9.14
C LEU A 54 -10.00 0.26 10.52
N ALA A 55 -10.80 0.44 11.57
CA ALA A 55 -10.31 0.60 12.93
C ALA A 55 -9.60 -0.66 13.46
N ALA A 56 -10.07 -1.86 13.09
CA ALA A 56 -9.39 -3.11 13.41
C ALA A 56 -8.02 -3.21 12.70
N ALA A 57 -7.97 -2.88 11.41
CA ALA A 57 -6.74 -2.89 10.63
C ALA A 57 -5.70 -1.88 11.16
N GLN A 58 -6.15 -0.68 11.53
CA GLN A 58 -5.30 0.34 12.14
C GLN A 58 -4.75 -0.12 13.49
N ARG A 59 -5.57 -0.75 14.35
CA ARG A 59 -5.10 -1.32 15.62
C ARG A 59 -4.00 -2.36 15.40
N VAL A 60 -4.15 -3.25 14.42
CA VAL A 60 -3.11 -4.24 14.09
C VAL A 60 -1.82 -3.56 13.65
N ARG A 61 -1.92 -2.57 12.73
CA ARG A 61 -0.77 -1.74 12.27
C ARG A 61 -0.06 -1.07 13.45
N SER A 62 -0.82 -0.47 14.37
CA SER A 62 -0.29 0.19 15.57
C SER A 62 0.28 -0.78 16.60
N THR A 63 -0.33 -1.94 16.86
CA THR A 63 0.23 -2.90 17.85
C THR A 63 1.55 -3.53 17.39
N ALA A 64 1.77 -3.57 16.08
CA ALA A 64 3.04 -4.01 15.51
C ALA A 64 4.11 -2.89 15.55
N SER A 65 3.75 -1.68 16.00
CA SER A 65 4.65 -0.59 16.34
C SER A 65 5.07 -0.72 17.81
N THR A 66 6.36 -0.96 18.07
CA THR A 66 6.92 -0.90 19.44
C THR A 66 7.34 0.53 19.75
N LYS A 67 7.51 0.89 21.03
CA LYS A 67 7.91 2.26 21.47
C LYS A 67 9.15 2.86 20.76
N MET A 68 9.94 2.07 20.05
CA MET A 68 11.10 2.52 19.27
C MET A 68 10.85 2.66 17.76
N ASN A 69 9.74 2.14 17.23
CA ASN A 69 9.41 2.15 15.81
C ASN A 69 7.99 2.67 15.64
N ASP A 70 7.85 3.95 15.31
CA ASP A 70 6.60 4.46 14.76
C ASP A 70 6.37 3.84 13.37
N ARG A 71 5.88 2.59 13.37
CA ARG A 71 5.63 1.79 12.16
C ARG A 71 4.58 2.45 11.27
N SER A 72 3.75 3.35 11.81
CA SER A 72 2.68 4.01 11.05
C SER A 72 3.22 4.99 10.01
N SER A 73 4.30 5.71 10.29
CA SER A 73 5.00 6.56 9.32
C SER A 73 5.90 5.77 8.36
N ARG A 74 6.13 4.47 8.67
CA ARG A 74 7.15 3.62 8.04
C ARG A 74 6.61 2.41 7.28
N SER A 75 5.30 2.24 7.22
CA SER A 75 4.65 1.23 6.37
C SER A 75 3.63 1.88 5.44
N HIS A 76 3.46 1.33 4.24
CA HIS A 76 2.41 1.76 3.32
C HIS A 76 1.13 1.01 3.65
N TYR A 77 0.06 1.72 3.95
CA TYR A 77 -1.25 1.12 4.19
C TYR A 77 -2.08 1.09 2.91
N VAL A 78 -2.66 -0.07 2.59
CA VAL A 78 -3.51 -0.26 1.41
C VAL A 78 -4.86 -0.82 1.84
N PHE A 79 -5.88 0.01 1.63
CA PHE A 79 -7.27 -0.42 1.65
C PHE A 79 -7.71 -0.77 0.23
N ARG A 80 -8.22 -1.99 0.04
CA ARG A 80 -8.78 -2.46 -1.22
C ARG A 80 -10.23 -2.87 -1.00
N MET A 81 -11.14 -2.28 -1.76
CA MET A 81 -12.56 -2.63 -1.77
C MET A 81 -12.95 -3.14 -3.16
N ARG A 82 -13.55 -4.32 -3.21
CA ARG A 82 -14.10 -4.91 -4.44
C ARG A 82 -15.59 -4.66 -4.48
N ILE A 83 -16.05 -3.98 -5.52
CA ILE A 83 -17.47 -3.70 -5.74
C ILE A 83 -17.93 -4.64 -6.83
N ARG A 84 -18.89 -5.51 -6.50
CA ARG A 84 -19.48 -6.46 -7.45
C ARG A 84 -20.95 -6.13 -7.62
N ARG A 85 -21.36 -5.93 -8.86
CA ARG A 85 -22.76 -5.77 -9.25
C ARG A 85 -23.14 -6.94 -10.15
N ARG A 86 -24.20 -7.65 -9.79
CA ARG A 86 -24.83 -8.65 -10.65
C ARG A 86 -26.19 -8.12 -11.08
N GLU A 87 -26.49 -8.23 -12.37
CA GLU A 87 -27.78 -7.84 -12.93
C GLU A 87 -28.69 -9.08 -13.01
N GLY A 88 -29.67 -9.19 -12.09
CA GLY A 88 -30.63 -10.31 -12.07
C GLY A 88 -30.02 -11.71 -11.90
N GLU A 89 -30.87 -12.75 -12.04
CA GLU A 89 -30.40 -14.13 -12.17
C GLU A 89 -29.88 -14.37 -13.59
N GLY A 90 -28.61 -14.73 -13.73
CA GLY A 90 -27.97 -15.05 -15.01
C GLY A 90 -27.40 -13.88 -15.81
N GLY A 91 -27.59 -12.62 -15.37
CA GLY A 91 -27.03 -11.47 -16.09
C GLY A 91 -25.56 -11.19 -15.75
N GLU A 92 -25.02 -10.18 -16.44
CA GLU A 92 -23.61 -9.81 -16.36
C GLU A 92 -23.19 -9.47 -14.91
N CYS A 93 -22.04 -10.01 -14.51
CA CYS A 93 -21.38 -9.64 -13.27
C CYS A 93 -20.29 -8.62 -13.59
N ARG A 94 -20.47 -7.39 -13.11
CA ARG A 94 -19.45 -6.32 -13.21
C ARG A 94 -18.70 -6.23 -11.90
N GLU A 95 -17.38 -6.20 -11.99
CA GLU A 95 -16.49 -6.04 -10.84
C GLU A 95 -15.60 -4.82 -11.05
N SER A 96 -15.45 -4.01 -10.00
CA SER A 96 -14.48 -2.92 -9.94
C SER A 96 -13.75 -2.94 -8.61
N GLU A 97 -12.56 -2.34 -8.58
CA GLU A 97 -11.75 -2.24 -7.37
C GLU A 97 -11.48 -0.76 -7.04
N LEU A 98 -11.69 -0.38 -5.79
CA LEU A 98 -11.22 0.88 -5.22
C LEU A 98 -9.98 0.60 -4.37
N TYR A 99 -8.96 1.41 -4.59
CA TYR A 99 -7.74 1.42 -3.80
C TYR A 99 -7.62 2.76 -3.09
N LEU A 100 -7.47 2.73 -1.76
CA LEU A 100 -7.07 3.88 -0.95
C LEU A 100 -5.72 3.54 -0.33
N VAL A 101 -4.71 4.33 -0.66
CA VAL A 101 -3.32 4.06 -0.31
C VAL A 101 -2.80 5.22 0.51
N ASP A 102 -2.32 4.91 1.70
CA ASP A 102 -1.63 5.83 2.60
C ASP A 102 -0.15 5.45 2.57
N LEU A 103 0.65 6.29 1.90
CA LEU A 103 2.05 6.04 1.66
C LEU A 103 2.88 6.41 2.90
N ALA A 104 3.91 5.63 3.17
CA ALA A 104 4.91 5.97 4.17
C ALA A 104 5.63 7.28 3.82
N GLY A 105 6.28 7.87 4.82
CA GLY A 105 7.02 9.12 4.67
C GLY A 105 8.09 9.04 3.58
N SER A 106 8.23 10.14 2.82
CA SER A 106 9.19 10.28 1.72
C SER A 106 10.57 10.74 2.19
N GLU A 107 10.75 10.95 3.49
CA GLU A 107 11.97 11.55 4.03
C GLU A 107 13.22 10.70 3.75
N ARG A 108 14.31 11.40 3.43
CA ARG A 108 15.55 10.76 3.02
C ARG A 108 16.31 10.18 4.22
N VAL A 109 16.74 8.92 4.07
CA VAL A 109 17.55 8.19 5.09
C VAL A 109 18.78 8.97 5.54
N LYS A 110 19.42 9.74 4.64
CA LYS A 110 20.67 10.46 4.91
C LYS A 110 20.55 11.51 6.02
N GLU A 111 19.37 12.07 6.25
CA GLU A 111 19.16 13.10 7.28
C GLU A 111 18.76 12.51 8.63
N SER A 112 18.32 11.25 8.66
CA SER A 112 17.74 10.63 9.85
C SER A 112 18.76 10.08 10.87
N GLY A 113 20.05 9.95 10.51
CA GLY A 113 21.10 9.45 11.41
C GLY A 113 20.92 8.00 11.90
N VAL A 114 20.01 7.24 11.31
CA VAL A 114 19.68 5.86 11.71
C VAL A 114 20.76 4.85 11.33
N SER A 115 20.93 3.82 12.16
CA SER A 115 21.89 2.74 11.97
C SER A 115 21.25 1.36 12.19
N GLY A 116 21.91 0.29 11.76
CA GLY A 116 21.42 -1.08 11.95
C GLY A 116 20.09 -1.36 11.22
N GLU A 117 19.14 -2.00 11.92
CA GLU A 117 17.84 -2.40 11.36
C GLU A 117 17.00 -1.21 10.88
N GLN A 118 17.08 -0.05 11.57
CA GLN A 118 16.36 1.16 11.17
C GLN A 118 16.84 1.71 9.81
N MET A 119 18.12 1.50 9.46
CA MET A 119 18.63 1.86 8.15
C MET A 119 18.10 0.92 7.05
N VAL A 120 17.91 -0.37 7.35
CA VAL A 120 17.31 -1.33 6.42
C VAL A 120 15.86 -0.96 6.15
N GLU A 121 15.10 -0.64 7.21
CA GLU A 121 13.72 -0.18 7.15
C GLU A 121 13.59 1.10 6.30
N ALA A 122 14.38 2.13 6.62
CA ALA A 122 14.35 3.41 5.91
C ALA A 122 14.73 3.27 4.42
N ARG A 123 15.63 2.35 4.08
CA ARG A 123 15.95 2.00 2.68
C ARG A 123 14.80 1.31 1.98
N ALA A 124 14.09 0.40 2.65
CA ALA A 124 12.94 -0.30 2.06
C ALA A 124 11.79 0.66 1.75
N ILE A 125 11.50 1.61 2.65
CA ILE A 125 10.51 2.67 2.43
C ILE A 125 10.89 3.50 1.20
N ASN A 126 12.10 4.05 1.18
CA ASN A 126 12.57 4.86 0.06
C ASN A 126 12.60 4.07 -1.25
N LYS A 127 13.02 2.80 -1.24
CA LYS A 127 12.97 1.93 -2.41
C LYS A 127 11.57 1.84 -3.00
N SER A 128 10.56 1.64 -2.15
CA SER A 128 9.17 1.49 -2.62
C SER A 128 8.61 2.79 -3.22
N LEU A 129 8.94 3.96 -2.66
CA LEU A 129 8.54 5.27 -3.18
C LEU A 129 9.31 5.66 -4.46
N SER A 130 10.63 5.43 -4.51
CA SER A 130 11.41 5.62 -5.73
C SER A 130 10.89 4.76 -6.87
N SER A 131 10.59 3.48 -6.60
CA SER A 131 10.00 2.58 -7.59
C SER A 131 8.63 3.08 -8.09
N LEU A 132 7.83 3.69 -7.21
CA LEU A 132 6.55 4.29 -7.60
C LEU A 132 6.76 5.48 -8.54
N GLY A 133 7.74 6.34 -8.23
CA GLY A 133 8.17 7.42 -9.12
C GLY A 133 8.59 6.91 -10.50
N ASP A 134 9.41 5.86 -10.55
CA ASP A 134 9.85 5.23 -11.81
C ASP A 134 8.66 4.69 -12.62
N VAL A 135 7.69 4.05 -11.95
CA VAL A 135 6.46 3.54 -12.59
C VAL A 135 5.63 4.68 -13.17
N VAL A 136 5.39 5.75 -12.40
CA VAL A 136 4.62 6.91 -12.87
C VAL A 136 5.31 7.58 -14.04
N ALA A 137 6.63 7.77 -13.99
CA ALA A 137 7.41 8.35 -15.08
C ALA A 137 7.37 7.49 -16.36
N ALA A 138 7.49 6.16 -16.21
CA ALA A 138 7.39 5.22 -17.33
C ALA A 138 6.00 5.24 -17.96
N LEU A 139 4.93 5.31 -17.15
CA LEU A 139 3.55 5.41 -17.64
C LEU A 139 3.30 6.75 -18.36
N ALA A 140 3.75 7.86 -17.78
CA ALA A 140 3.59 9.20 -18.35
C ALA A 140 4.32 9.37 -19.70
N SER A 141 5.48 8.71 -19.85
CA SER A 141 6.26 8.71 -21.10
C SER A 141 5.78 7.70 -22.14
N GLY A 142 4.76 6.88 -21.83
CA GLY A 142 4.29 5.82 -22.73
C GLY A 142 5.33 4.73 -22.96
N ALA A 143 6.21 4.49 -22.00
CA ALA A 143 7.28 3.50 -22.12
C ALA A 143 6.71 2.10 -22.36
N LYS A 144 7.37 1.33 -23.24
CA LYS A 144 6.97 -0.06 -23.54
C LYS A 144 7.07 -0.97 -22.31
N HIS A 145 8.02 -0.71 -21.43
CA HIS A 145 8.22 -1.46 -20.19
C HIS A 145 8.00 -0.53 -18.98
N VAL A 146 7.14 -0.97 -18.07
CA VAL A 146 6.86 -0.29 -16.80
C VAL A 146 7.35 -1.17 -15.64
N PRO A 147 8.23 -0.68 -14.76
CA PRO A 147 8.95 -1.52 -13.80
C PRO A 147 8.14 -1.83 -12.52
N PHE A 148 6.91 -2.32 -12.66
CA PHE A 148 6.03 -2.65 -11.52
C PHE A 148 6.62 -3.67 -10.56
N ARG A 149 7.63 -4.45 -10.96
CA ARG A 149 8.24 -5.51 -10.13
C ARG A 149 9.38 -5.01 -9.24
N ASN A 150 9.76 -3.74 -9.33
CA ASN A 150 10.90 -3.19 -8.56
C ASN A 150 10.61 -3.11 -7.05
N SER A 151 9.34 -3.01 -6.64
CA SER A 151 8.93 -3.06 -5.23
C SER A 151 7.63 -3.86 -5.03
N LYS A 152 7.37 -4.33 -3.82
CA LYS A 152 6.08 -4.98 -3.51
C LYS A 152 4.90 -4.03 -3.60
N LEU A 153 5.12 -2.75 -3.26
CA LEU A 153 4.12 -1.70 -3.39
C LEU A 153 3.72 -1.51 -4.86
N THR A 154 4.70 -1.30 -5.75
CA THR A 154 4.42 -1.10 -7.18
C THR A 154 3.80 -2.33 -7.83
N HIS A 155 4.23 -3.53 -7.43
CA HIS A 155 3.64 -4.77 -7.97
C HIS A 155 2.18 -4.89 -7.54
N LEU A 156 1.87 -4.63 -6.27
CA LEU A 156 0.50 -4.59 -5.78
C LEU A 156 -0.38 -3.53 -6.47
N MET A 157 0.21 -2.36 -6.76
CA MET A 157 -0.47 -1.22 -7.39
C MET A 157 -0.63 -1.35 -8.90
N GLN A 158 -0.06 -2.37 -9.54
CA GLN A 158 -0.15 -2.57 -11.00
C GLN A 158 -1.60 -2.54 -11.50
N ASN A 159 -2.53 -3.20 -10.81
CA ASN A 159 -3.94 -3.19 -11.20
C ASN A 159 -4.58 -1.79 -11.10
N ALA A 160 -4.09 -0.94 -10.19
CA ALA A 160 -4.64 0.38 -9.91
C ALA A 160 -4.01 1.50 -10.78
N LEU A 161 -2.81 1.28 -11.31
CA LEU A 161 -2.03 2.26 -12.09
C LEU A 161 -1.97 1.96 -13.59
N SER A 162 -2.51 0.81 -14.03
CA SER A 162 -2.50 0.41 -15.44
C SER A 162 -3.90 0.13 -15.98
N GLY A 163 -3.99 -0.08 -17.30
CA GLY A 163 -5.23 -0.40 -17.98
C GLY A 163 -6.24 0.74 -17.91
N SER A 164 -7.51 0.40 -17.65
CA SER A 164 -8.63 1.36 -17.60
C SER A 164 -8.87 1.97 -16.22
N SER A 165 -7.87 1.94 -15.32
CA SER A 165 -7.98 2.51 -13.99
C SER A 165 -7.93 4.05 -14.03
N LYS A 166 -8.51 4.69 -13.01
CA LYS A 166 -8.39 6.13 -12.76
C LYS A 166 -7.64 6.32 -11.45
N THR A 167 -6.55 7.08 -11.51
CA THR A 167 -5.69 7.33 -10.34
C THR A 167 -5.71 8.81 -10.00
N LEU A 168 -5.88 9.10 -8.71
CA LEU A 168 -5.73 10.43 -8.13
C LEU A 168 -4.69 10.34 -7.01
N MET A 169 -3.68 11.20 -7.05
CA MET A 169 -2.65 11.31 -6.02
C MET A 169 -2.81 12.63 -5.27
N PHE A 170 -2.77 12.57 -3.95
CA PHE A 170 -2.68 13.74 -3.09
C PHE A 170 -1.23 13.85 -2.62
N VAL A 171 -0.62 15.03 -2.79
CA VAL A 171 0.70 15.34 -2.27
C VAL A 171 0.53 16.31 -1.11
N ASN A 172 0.87 15.88 0.10
CA ASN A 172 0.73 16.67 1.31
C ASN A 172 2.03 17.41 1.61
N ILE A 173 2.01 18.74 1.43
CA ILE A 173 3.21 19.58 1.57
C ILE A 173 3.13 20.40 2.86
N SER A 174 4.26 20.47 3.59
CA SER A 174 4.39 21.33 4.76
C SER A 174 4.79 22.76 4.36
N PRO A 175 4.17 23.81 4.94
CA PRO A 175 4.54 25.20 4.64
C PRO A 175 5.78 25.70 5.39
N LEU A 176 6.40 24.87 6.24
CA LEU A 176 7.51 25.29 7.09
C LEU A 176 8.84 25.32 6.30
N ALA A 177 9.60 26.40 6.46
CA ALA A 177 10.89 26.58 5.77
C ALA A 177 11.88 25.43 6.02
N LYS A 178 11.89 24.86 7.24
CA LYS A 178 12.76 23.71 7.59
C LYS A 178 12.46 22.43 6.79
N HIS A 179 11.30 22.34 6.14
CA HIS A 179 10.90 21.18 5.32
C HIS A 179 11.05 21.45 3.81
N TYR A 180 11.64 22.59 3.42
CA TYR A 180 11.72 23.01 2.01
C TYR A 180 12.29 21.92 1.08
N ASN A 181 13.40 21.29 1.46
CA ASN A 181 14.05 20.26 0.63
C ASN A 181 13.15 19.04 0.40
N GLU A 182 12.39 18.63 1.41
CA GLU A 182 11.44 17.52 1.32
C GLU A 182 10.23 17.93 0.47
N SER A 183 9.71 19.15 0.66
CA SER A 183 8.61 19.70 -0.15
C SER A 183 8.92 19.78 -1.64
N VAL A 184 10.17 20.08 -2.01
CA VAL A 184 10.64 20.11 -3.42
C VAL A 184 10.85 18.71 -3.99
N SER A 185 11.15 17.73 -3.12
CA SER A 185 11.43 16.35 -3.52
C SER A 185 10.19 15.45 -3.57
N SER A 186 9.02 15.96 -3.15
CA SER A 186 7.75 15.23 -3.05
C SER A 186 7.03 15.10 -4.40
#